data_AF-A0A7G8BG89-F1
#
_entry.id   AF-A0A7G8BG89-F1
#
_cell.length_a   1.000
_cell.length_b   1.000
_cell.length_c   1.000
_cell.angle_alpha   90.00
_cell.angle_beta   90.00
_cell.angle_gamma   90.00
#
_symmetry.space_group_name_H-M   'P 1'
#
loop_
_entity.id
_entity.type
_entity.pdbx_description
1 polymer ?
#
loop_
_entity_poly.entity_id
_entity_poly.type
_entity_poly.pdbx_seq_one_letter_code
_entity_poly.pdbx_strand_id
1 'polypeptide(L)'
;MAGTAQIELLPAQKVAQEVKVLQAPNSVCYAQYGDTHLTAQELERIVQAVPNSIAAALHRRAYYFVPLTISENDETLVAPEFTIDFSDRAICHRNVEFGNSECIFISTRLMQDRFALAFEFFINVGHHFVESIGVPQSFSDLVWSQAEADVRGETSQDAFESRRKATERGRADEKAKTTFFDASFSDAIAIYLLSLSIDFDYADLREREYPLLTAPALAERLRHIASLFPPNAGYEFEIKYRRRG
;
A
#
# COMPACT_ATOMS: atom_id res chain seq x y z
N MET A 1 -2.57 -2.59 46.30
CA MET A 1 -1.97 -2.04 45.07
C MET A 1 -2.35 -2.96 43.94
N ALA A 2 -3.29 -2.57 43.09
CA ALA A 2 -3.60 -3.33 41.90
C ALA A 2 -2.44 -3.12 40.93
N GLY A 3 -1.67 -4.17 40.66
CA GLY A 3 -0.63 -4.11 39.64
C GLY A 3 -1.30 -3.80 38.32
N THR A 4 -0.85 -2.75 37.64
CA THR A 4 -1.17 -2.55 36.22
C THR A 4 -0.75 -3.82 35.49
N ALA A 5 -1.72 -4.58 34.99
CA ALA A 5 -1.44 -5.75 34.16
C ALA A 5 -0.57 -5.28 32.98
N GLN A 6 0.61 -5.86 32.85
CA GLN A 6 1.50 -5.57 31.74
C GLN A 6 0.87 -6.19 30.49
N ILE A 7 0.62 -5.36 29.47
CA ILE A 7 0.06 -5.83 28.20
C ILE A 7 1.12 -6.71 27.53
N GLU A 8 0.77 -7.96 27.25
CA GLU A 8 1.67 -8.94 26.63
C GLU A 8 1.81 -8.66 25.12
N LEU A 9 3.05 -8.64 24.63
CA LEU A 9 3.35 -8.67 23.20
C LEU A 9 3.28 -10.11 22.70
N LEU A 10 2.62 -10.33 21.56
CA LEU A 10 2.45 -11.66 21.00
C LEU A 10 3.29 -11.82 19.73
N PRO A 11 3.95 -12.97 19.51
CA PRO A 11 4.56 -13.26 18.22
C PRO A 11 3.52 -13.21 17.08
N ALA A 12 3.88 -12.62 15.95
CA ALA A 12 2.99 -12.50 14.80
C ALA A 12 2.49 -13.88 14.32
N GLN A 13 3.33 -14.91 14.36
CA GLN A 13 2.94 -16.28 14.02
C GLN A 13 1.86 -16.84 14.96
N LYS A 14 1.88 -16.48 16.25
CA LYS A 14 0.85 -16.87 17.21
C LYS A 14 -0.48 -16.21 16.86
N VAL A 15 -0.45 -14.91 16.52
CA VAL A 15 -1.64 -14.20 16.03
C VAL A 15 -2.16 -14.82 14.73
N ALA A 16 -1.29 -15.13 13.76
CA ALA A 16 -1.68 -15.80 12.51
C ALA A 16 -2.29 -17.20 12.73
N GLN A 17 -1.87 -17.90 13.78
CA GLN A 17 -2.41 -19.21 14.15
C GLN A 17 -3.79 -19.11 14.81
N GLU A 18 -4.01 -18.10 15.66
CA GLU A 18 -5.21 -18.00 16.50
C GLU A 18 -6.34 -17.21 15.85
N VAL A 19 -6.02 -16.26 14.96
CA VAL A 19 -7.00 -15.35 14.37
C VAL A 19 -7.65 -15.96 13.13
N LYS A 20 -8.98 -15.88 13.09
CA LYS A 20 -9.75 -16.31 11.91
C LYS A 20 -9.55 -15.33 10.76
N VAL A 21 -8.96 -15.83 9.67
CA VAL A 21 -8.92 -15.12 8.39
C VAL A 21 -10.32 -15.12 7.75
N LEU A 22 -10.75 -13.94 7.32
CA LEU A 22 -11.94 -13.69 6.54
C LEU A 22 -11.55 -13.50 5.07
N GLN A 23 -12.51 -13.70 4.19
CA GLN A 23 -12.36 -13.41 2.77
C GLN A 23 -13.44 -12.41 2.37
N ALA A 24 -13.01 -11.26 1.84
CA ALA A 24 -13.92 -10.25 1.32
C ALA A 24 -14.57 -10.72 0.00
N PRO A 25 -15.68 -10.10 -0.45
CA PRO A 25 -16.33 -10.45 -1.72
C PRO A 25 -15.43 -10.39 -2.95
N ASN A 26 -14.38 -9.57 -2.92
CA ASN A 26 -13.36 -9.50 -3.97
C ASN A 26 -12.27 -10.60 -3.85
N SER A 27 -12.44 -11.55 -2.94
CA SER A 27 -11.54 -12.67 -2.64
C SER A 27 -10.24 -12.31 -1.90
N VAL A 28 -10.02 -11.05 -1.51
CA VAL A 28 -8.87 -10.67 -0.66
C VAL A 28 -9.04 -11.28 0.73
N CYS A 29 -8.01 -11.98 1.19
CA CYS A 29 -7.95 -12.54 2.54
C CYS A 29 -7.46 -11.49 3.53
N TYR A 30 -8.19 -11.29 4.62
CA TYR A 30 -7.83 -10.34 5.65
C TYR A 30 -8.25 -10.82 7.03
N ALA A 31 -7.65 -10.27 8.07
CA ALA A 31 -7.97 -10.56 9.45
C ALA A 31 -7.85 -9.29 10.29
N GLN A 32 -8.52 -9.27 11.43
CA GLN A 32 -8.49 -8.17 12.38
C GLN A 32 -8.26 -8.74 13.78
N TYR A 33 -7.35 -8.12 14.54
CA TYR A 33 -7.01 -8.56 15.89
C TYR A 33 -6.76 -7.36 16.80
N GLY A 34 -7.16 -7.46 18.07
CA GLY A 34 -6.95 -6.41 19.07
C GLY A 34 -7.77 -5.13 18.87
N ASP A 35 -7.43 -4.08 19.61
CA ASP A 35 -8.11 -2.78 19.58
C ASP A 35 -7.64 -1.87 18.43
N THR A 36 -8.08 -2.21 17.23
CA THR A 36 -7.72 -1.50 15.98
C THR A 36 -8.47 -0.19 15.74
N HIS A 37 -9.51 0.13 16.52
CA HIS A 37 -10.44 1.24 16.26
C HIS A 37 -11.15 1.22 14.89
N LEU A 38 -11.22 0.05 14.23
CA LEU A 38 -11.97 -0.13 12.99
C LEU A 38 -13.18 -1.01 13.25
N THR A 39 -14.35 -0.63 12.73
CA THR A 39 -15.46 -1.58 12.63
C THR A 39 -15.18 -2.59 11.51
N ALA A 40 -15.75 -3.79 11.63
CA ALA A 40 -15.63 -4.81 10.59
C ALA A 40 -16.12 -4.33 9.22
N GLN A 41 -17.17 -3.49 9.20
CA GLN A 41 -17.73 -2.93 7.97
C GLN A 41 -16.80 -1.90 7.32
N GLU A 42 -16.18 -1.01 8.11
CA GLU A 42 -15.21 -0.05 7.58
C GLU A 42 -14.00 -0.76 6.99
N LEU A 43 -13.48 -1.77 7.70
CA LEU A 43 -12.36 -2.56 7.22
C LEU A 43 -12.69 -3.31 5.93
N GLU A 44 -13.82 -4.00 5.88
CA GLU A 44 -14.26 -4.70 4.67
C GLU A 44 -14.44 -3.73 3.49
N ARG A 45 -14.95 -2.52 3.73
CA ARG A 45 -15.08 -1.49 2.69
C ARG A 45 -13.73 -1.04 2.12
N ILE A 46 -12.69 -0.90 2.95
CA ILE A 46 -11.33 -0.59 2.49
C ILE A 46 -10.77 -1.76 1.67
N VAL A 47 -10.91 -2.99 2.17
CA VAL A 47 -10.41 -4.20 1.49
C VAL A 47 -11.11 -4.43 0.15
N GLN A 48 -12.42 -4.21 0.08
CA GLN A 48 -13.22 -4.35 -1.14
C GLN A 48 -12.90 -3.29 -2.23
N ALA A 49 -12.16 -2.22 -1.89
CA ALA A 49 -11.70 -1.26 -2.89
C ALA A 49 -10.70 -1.88 -3.88
N VAL A 50 -10.04 -2.99 -3.53
CA VAL A 50 -9.16 -3.74 -4.44
C VAL A 50 -9.99 -4.41 -5.54
N PRO A 51 -9.85 -4.05 -6.83
CA PRO A 51 -10.53 -4.71 -7.93
C PRO A 51 -10.33 -6.22 -7.95
N ASN A 52 -11.37 -6.98 -8.32
CA ASN A 52 -11.30 -8.44 -8.43
C ASN A 52 -10.13 -8.93 -9.29
N SER A 53 -9.80 -8.20 -10.36
CA SER A 53 -8.67 -8.51 -11.25
C SER A 53 -7.30 -8.37 -10.57
N ILE A 54 -7.17 -7.44 -9.62
CA ILE A 54 -5.95 -7.28 -8.81
C ILE A 54 -5.93 -8.35 -7.72
N ALA A 55 -7.05 -8.54 -7.02
CA ALA A 55 -7.18 -9.50 -5.94
C ALA A 55 -6.87 -10.94 -6.35
N ALA A 56 -7.19 -11.33 -7.58
CA ALA A 56 -6.90 -12.66 -8.13
C ALA A 56 -5.39 -13.02 -8.10
N ALA A 57 -4.50 -12.04 -8.15
CA ALA A 57 -3.06 -12.25 -8.07
C ALA A 57 -2.54 -12.42 -6.62
N LEU A 58 -3.37 -12.16 -5.60
CA LEU A 58 -2.97 -12.11 -4.19
C LEU A 58 -3.28 -13.41 -3.40
N HIS A 59 -3.58 -14.51 -4.09
CA HIS A 59 -4.13 -15.76 -3.52
C HIS A 59 -3.30 -16.45 -2.42
N ARG A 60 -2.03 -16.09 -2.22
CA ARG A 60 -1.16 -16.61 -1.14
C ARG A 60 -0.96 -15.63 0.02
N ARG A 61 -1.67 -14.50 0.01
CA ARG A 61 -1.46 -13.40 0.96
C ARG A 61 -2.69 -13.16 1.82
N ALA A 62 -2.45 -12.86 3.09
CA ALA A 62 -3.49 -12.44 4.02
C ALA A 62 -3.04 -11.17 4.77
N TYR A 63 -3.91 -10.17 4.82
CA TYR A 63 -3.62 -8.87 5.45
C TYR A 63 -4.20 -8.81 6.86
N TYR A 64 -3.33 -8.73 7.86
CA TYR A 64 -3.68 -8.69 9.28
C TYR A 64 -3.67 -7.25 9.77
N PHE A 65 -4.85 -6.72 10.06
CA PHE A 65 -5.01 -5.40 10.65
C PHE A 65 -4.91 -5.54 12.17
N VAL A 66 -3.82 -5.04 12.72
CA VAL A 66 -3.49 -5.11 14.16
C VAL A 66 -3.28 -3.71 14.71
N PRO A 67 -3.34 -3.49 16.04
CA PRO A 67 -3.17 -2.15 16.60
C PRO A 67 -1.77 -1.64 16.30
N LEU A 68 -0.76 -2.41 16.70
CA LEU A 68 0.65 -2.10 16.47
C LEU A 68 1.42 -3.38 16.14
N THR A 69 2.10 -3.35 15.00
CA THR A 69 3.15 -4.27 14.59
C THR A 69 4.47 -3.70 15.09
N ILE A 70 5.27 -4.51 15.78
CA ILE A 70 6.57 -4.14 16.33
C ILE A 70 7.63 -5.06 15.73
N SER A 71 8.78 -4.51 15.38
CA SER A 71 9.94 -5.29 14.94
C SER A 71 11.06 -5.14 15.97
N GLU A 72 11.37 -6.22 16.68
CA GLU A 72 12.42 -6.24 17.70
C GLU A 72 13.23 -7.50 17.66
N ASN A 73 14.56 -7.37 17.73
CA ASN A 73 15.48 -8.52 17.76
C ASN A 73 15.22 -9.53 16.63
N ASP A 74 14.91 -9.02 15.43
CA ASP A 74 14.52 -9.80 14.24
C ASP A 74 13.19 -10.60 14.37
N GLU A 75 12.45 -10.42 15.46
CA GLU A 75 11.10 -10.96 15.64
C GLU A 75 10.04 -9.92 15.28
N THR A 76 8.93 -10.41 14.72
CA THR A 76 7.74 -9.59 14.49
C THR A 76 6.74 -9.86 15.60
N LEU A 77 6.43 -8.83 16.37
CA LEU A 77 5.52 -8.85 17.50
C LEU A 77 4.27 -8.03 17.20
N VAL A 78 3.18 -8.37 17.88
CA VAL A 78 1.89 -7.68 17.83
C VAL A 78 1.53 -7.24 19.23
N ALA A 79 1.31 -5.93 19.38
CA ALA A 79 0.69 -5.38 20.57
C ALA A 79 -0.84 -5.38 20.38
N PRO A 80 -1.61 -6.04 21.27
CA PRO A 80 -3.07 -6.17 21.14
C PRO A 80 -3.82 -4.86 21.47
N GLU A 81 -3.12 -3.86 22.01
CA GLU A 81 -3.65 -2.55 22.38
C GLU A 81 -2.59 -1.46 22.16
N PHE A 82 -3.03 -0.22 22.00
CA PHE A 82 -2.12 0.92 21.86
C PHE A 82 -1.57 1.37 23.22
N THR A 83 -0.26 1.55 23.30
CA THR A 83 0.41 2.34 24.35
C THR A 83 1.45 3.25 23.72
N ILE A 84 1.82 4.33 24.41
CA ILE A 84 2.88 5.24 23.93
C ILE A 84 4.19 4.48 23.75
N ASP A 85 4.57 3.64 24.73
CA ASP A 85 5.79 2.82 24.67
C ASP A 85 5.81 1.90 23.44
N PHE A 86 4.70 1.19 23.18
CA PHE A 86 4.60 0.32 22.01
C PHE A 86 4.58 1.11 20.70
N SER A 87 3.97 2.29 20.68
CA SER A 87 3.92 3.15 19.49
C SER A 87 5.31 3.63 19.09
N ASP A 88 6.18 3.97 20.04
CA ASP A 88 7.55 4.41 19.75
C ASP A 88 8.41 3.31 19.12
N ARG A 89 7.98 2.04 19.27
CA ARG A 89 8.64 0.83 18.76
C ARG A 89 7.94 0.24 17.53
N ALA A 90 6.76 0.77 17.19
CA ALA A 90 5.93 0.22 16.14
C ALA A 90 6.41 0.61 14.74
N ILE A 91 6.08 -0.24 13.77
CA ILE A 91 6.31 -0.03 12.35
C ILE A 91 4.99 -0.10 11.58
N CYS A 92 4.92 0.50 10.40
CA CYS A 92 3.69 0.58 9.62
C CYS A 92 3.18 -0.80 9.20
N HIS A 93 4.07 -1.65 8.69
CA HIS A 93 3.74 -3.02 8.33
C HIS A 93 4.94 -3.97 8.46
N ARG A 94 4.68 -5.28 8.44
CA ARG A 94 5.69 -6.31 8.30
C ARG A 94 5.12 -7.57 7.65
N ASN A 95 5.89 -8.17 6.75
CA ASN A 95 5.56 -9.46 6.14
C ASN A 95 6.14 -10.60 6.98
N VAL A 96 5.35 -11.64 7.21
CA VAL A 96 5.71 -12.83 7.98
C VAL A 96 5.24 -14.07 7.22
N GLU A 97 6.15 -14.99 6.95
CA GLU A 97 5.78 -16.29 6.40
C GLU A 97 5.10 -17.15 7.48
N PHE A 98 3.94 -17.72 7.14
CA PHE A 98 3.23 -18.65 8.02
C PHE A 98 2.60 -19.79 7.20
N GLY A 99 3.16 -20.99 7.35
CA GLY A 99 2.80 -22.14 6.52
C GLY A 99 3.13 -21.87 5.05
N ASN A 100 2.11 -21.94 4.19
CA ASN A 100 2.25 -21.67 2.75
C ASN A 100 1.80 -20.25 2.34
N SER A 101 1.50 -19.39 3.32
CA SER A 101 0.98 -18.04 3.10
C SER A 101 1.96 -16.99 3.60
N GLU A 102 1.92 -15.83 2.96
CA GLU A 102 2.56 -14.61 3.44
C GLU A 102 1.51 -13.77 4.18
N CYS A 103 1.79 -13.44 5.45
CA CYS A 103 0.93 -12.67 6.32
C CYS A 103 1.49 -11.24 6.44
N ILE A 104 0.69 -10.25 6.10
CA ILE A 104 1.10 -8.84 6.10
C ILE A 104 0.44 -8.17 7.31
N PHE A 105 1.21 -7.89 8.35
CA PHE A 105 0.72 -7.25 9.57
C PHE A 105 0.78 -5.74 9.45
N ILE A 106 -0.36 -5.05 9.43
CA ILE A 106 -0.50 -3.61 9.24
C ILE A 106 -0.94 -2.96 10.56
N SER A 107 -0.17 -1.99 11.03
CA SER A 107 -0.45 -1.18 12.22
C SER A 107 -1.56 -0.17 11.95
N THR A 108 -2.73 -0.41 12.54
CA THR A 108 -3.90 0.47 12.43
C THR A 108 -3.82 1.69 13.35
N ARG A 109 -3.14 1.57 14.49
CA ARG A 109 -3.06 2.61 15.53
C ARG A 109 -1.78 3.46 15.47
N LEU A 110 -0.84 3.09 14.59
CA LEU A 110 0.32 3.94 14.27
C LEU A 110 -0.07 5.03 13.27
N MET A 111 -1.06 4.73 12.42
CA MET A 111 -1.58 5.65 11.41
C MET A 111 -2.45 6.71 12.07
N GLN A 112 -2.22 7.97 11.71
CA GLN A 112 -2.91 9.10 12.34
C GLN A 112 -4.35 9.26 11.87
N ASP A 113 -4.67 8.73 10.68
CA ASP A 113 -5.98 8.82 10.07
C ASP A 113 -6.28 7.65 9.12
N ARG A 114 -7.49 7.67 8.55
CA ARG A 114 -7.96 6.67 7.58
C ARG A 114 -7.21 6.72 6.26
N PHE A 115 -6.69 7.89 5.86
CA PHE A 115 -5.93 8.04 4.63
C PHE A 115 -4.62 7.27 4.73
N ALA A 116 -3.85 7.48 5.81
CA ALA A 116 -2.58 6.80 6.05
C ALA A 116 -2.75 5.28 6.16
N LEU A 117 -3.78 4.81 6.89
CA LEU A 117 -4.09 3.38 6.96
C LEU A 117 -4.44 2.77 5.61
N ALA A 118 -5.35 3.41 4.87
CA ALA A 118 -5.77 2.92 3.56
C ALA A 118 -4.58 2.90 2.60
N PHE A 119 -3.78 3.96 2.60
CA PHE A 119 -2.62 4.07 1.73
C PHE A 119 -1.55 3.03 2.06
N GLU A 120 -1.28 2.77 3.34
CA GLU A 120 -0.37 1.70 3.77
C GLU A 120 -0.82 0.33 3.24
N PHE A 121 -2.10 0.01 3.41
CA PHE A 121 -2.66 -1.23 2.85
C PHE A 121 -2.50 -1.28 1.33
N PHE A 122 -2.82 -0.20 0.63
CA PHE A 122 -2.78 -0.19 -0.83
C PHE A 122 -1.37 -0.16 -1.43
N ILE A 123 -0.37 0.41 -0.74
CA ILE A 123 1.05 0.30 -1.11
C ILE A 123 1.46 -1.17 -1.06
N ASN A 124 1.12 -1.88 0.01
CA ASN A 124 1.37 -3.31 0.11
C ASN A 124 0.64 -4.09 -0.99
N VAL A 125 -0.63 -3.78 -1.29
CA VAL A 125 -1.35 -4.40 -2.41
C VAL A 125 -0.64 -4.17 -3.74
N GLY A 126 -0.21 -2.93 -4.00
CA GLY A 126 0.52 -2.55 -5.22
C GLY A 126 1.78 -3.39 -5.39
N HIS A 127 2.67 -3.39 -4.40
CA HIS A 127 3.92 -4.15 -4.47
C HIS A 127 3.70 -5.65 -4.65
N HIS A 128 2.81 -6.26 -3.85
CA HIS A 128 2.54 -7.69 -3.96
C HIS A 128 1.92 -8.08 -5.32
N PHE A 129 1.11 -7.19 -5.90
CA PHE A 129 0.56 -7.40 -7.23
C PHE A 129 1.67 -7.38 -8.29
N VAL A 130 2.54 -6.35 -8.28
CA VAL A 130 3.67 -6.24 -9.21
C VAL A 130 4.63 -7.41 -9.05
N GLU A 131 4.93 -7.84 -7.83
CA GLU A 131 5.76 -9.03 -7.57
C GLU A 131 5.16 -10.29 -8.22
N SER A 132 3.82 -10.41 -8.22
CA SER A 132 3.13 -11.61 -8.69
C SER A 132 2.95 -11.65 -10.20
N ILE A 133 2.78 -10.49 -10.86
CA ILE A 133 2.39 -10.42 -12.28
C ILE A 133 3.32 -9.57 -13.16
N GLY A 134 4.23 -8.82 -12.56
CA GLY A 134 5.09 -7.85 -13.23
C GLY A 134 4.37 -6.59 -13.69
N VAL A 135 5.06 -5.81 -14.51
CA VAL A 135 4.55 -4.55 -15.08
C VAL A 135 4.11 -4.77 -16.53
N PRO A 136 2.87 -4.42 -16.91
CA PRO A 136 2.43 -4.48 -18.30
C PRO A 136 3.27 -3.55 -19.19
N GLN A 137 3.67 -4.03 -20.38
CA GLN A 137 4.47 -3.25 -21.32
C GLN A 137 3.84 -1.88 -21.64
N SER A 138 2.51 -1.82 -21.76
CA SER A 138 1.79 -0.57 -22.02
C SER A 138 1.97 0.49 -20.93
N PHE A 139 2.12 0.07 -19.67
CA PHE A 139 2.42 0.98 -18.57
C PHE A 139 3.91 1.36 -18.56
N SER A 140 4.81 0.40 -18.82
CA SER A 140 6.24 0.66 -18.96
C SER A 140 6.52 1.71 -20.06
N ASP A 141 5.87 1.57 -21.22
CA ASP A 141 5.98 2.52 -22.33
C ASP A 141 5.48 3.91 -21.93
N LEU A 142 4.34 3.98 -21.24
CA LEU A 142 3.78 5.23 -20.73
C LEU A 142 4.76 5.94 -19.79
N VAL A 143 5.22 5.28 -18.72
CA VAL A 143 6.10 5.94 -17.73
C VAL A 143 7.48 6.23 -18.29
N TRP A 144 7.97 5.39 -19.23
CA TRP A 144 9.22 5.65 -19.92
C TRP A 144 9.12 6.89 -20.83
N SER A 145 8.02 7.05 -21.56
CA SER A 145 7.80 8.25 -22.38
C SER A 145 7.77 9.53 -21.54
N GLN A 146 7.16 9.47 -20.35
CA GLN A 146 7.17 10.59 -19.39
C GLN A 146 8.59 10.87 -18.86
N ALA A 147 9.39 9.82 -18.65
CA ALA A 147 10.77 9.95 -18.22
C ALA A 147 11.65 10.59 -19.31
N GLU A 148 11.53 10.14 -20.56
CA GLU A 148 12.26 10.69 -21.72
C GLU A 148 11.87 12.14 -22.03
N ALA A 149 10.61 12.49 -21.80
CA ALA A 149 10.09 13.86 -21.92
C ALA A 149 10.48 14.77 -20.74
N ASP A 150 11.26 14.27 -19.77
CA ASP A 150 11.68 14.99 -18.57
C ASP A 150 10.50 15.57 -17.76
N VAL A 151 9.38 14.83 -17.69
CA VAL A 151 8.23 15.22 -16.86
C VAL A 151 8.68 15.28 -15.41
N ARG A 152 8.43 16.41 -14.73
CA ARG A 152 8.91 16.62 -13.37
C ARG A 152 8.24 15.69 -12.36
N GLY A 153 9.07 15.09 -11.51
CA GLY A 153 8.64 14.40 -10.28
C GLY A 153 8.26 12.95 -10.46
N GLU A 154 8.05 12.26 -9.34
CA GLU A 154 7.57 10.88 -9.24
C GLU A 154 6.61 10.71 -8.04
N THR A 155 6.08 9.50 -7.85
CA THR A 155 5.08 9.15 -6.82
C THR A 155 5.68 8.52 -5.56
N SER A 156 6.97 8.19 -5.58
CA SER A 156 7.73 7.67 -4.44
C SER A 156 9.21 8.04 -4.57
N GLN A 157 9.94 7.97 -3.45
CA GLN A 157 11.39 8.12 -3.44
C GLN A 157 12.06 7.06 -4.32
N ASP A 158 11.59 5.82 -4.26
CA ASP A 158 12.15 4.70 -5.02
C ASP A 158 11.99 4.91 -6.52
N ALA A 159 10.80 5.32 -6.99
CA ALA A 159 10.57 5.68 -8.38
C ALA A 159 11.45 6.87 -8.81
N PHE A 160 11.58 7.89 -7.96
CA PHE A 160 12.41 9.06 -8.23
C PHE A 160 13.89 8.71 -8.41
N GLU A 161 14.46 7.93 -7.48
CA GLU A 161 15.87 7.58 -7.50
C GLU A 161 16.22 6.60 -8.63
N SER A 162 15.36 5.60 -8.85
CA SER A 162 15.54 4.61 -9.91
C SER A 162 15.42 5.25 -11.29
N ARG A 163 14.45 6.15 -11.50
CA ARG A 163 14.37 6.96 -12.72
C ARG A 163 15.65 7.74 -12.96
N ARG A 164 16.14 8.46 -11.95
CA ARG A 164 17.35 9.29 -12.06
C ARG A 164 18.55 8.45 -12.52
N LYS A 165 18.74 7.27 -11.93
CA LYS A 165 19.80 6.32 -12.30
C LYS A 165 19.60 5.77 -13.73
N ALA A 166 18.36 5.44 -14.09
CA ALA A 166 18.01 4.90 -15.41
C ALA A 166 18.24 5.91 -16.54
N THR A 167 18.05 7.21 -16.29
CA THR A 167 18.19 8.29 -17.28
C THR A 167 19.55 8.98 -17.26
N GLU A 168 20.50 8.55 -16.41
CA GLU A 168 21.80 9.20 -16.29
C GLU A 168 22.61 9.10 -17.59
N ARG A 169 23.10 10.25 -18.09
CA ARG A 169 23.81 10.31 -19.37
C ARG A 169 25.14 9.58 -19.28
N GLY A 170 25.39 8.65 -20.20
CA GLY A 170 26.68 7.98 -20.36
C GLY A 170 26.71 6.53 -19.89
N ARG A 171 25.69 6.05 -19.18
CA ARG A 171 25.48 4.62 -18.90
C ARG A 171 24.02 4.34 -18.51
N ALA A 172 23.22 3.85 -19.46
CA ALA A 172 21.87 3.40 -19.14
C ALA A 172 21.95 2.22 -18.14
N ASP A 173 21.42 2.43 -16.94
CA ASP A 173 21.27 1.38 -15.94
C ASP A 173 19.94 0.65 -16.17
N GLU A 174 19.98 -0.44 -16.94
CA GLU A 174 18.80 -1.27 -17.23
C GLU A 174 18.17 -1.86 -15.96
N LYS A 175 18.97 -2.12 -14.92
CA LYS A 175 18.42 -2.59 -13.64
C LYS A 175 17.62 -1.49 -12.97
N ALA A 176 18.16 -0.27 -12.95
CA ALA A 176 17.43 0.88 -12.42
C ALA A 176 16.15 1.18 -13.23
N LYS A 177 16.17 0.94 -14.55
CA LYS A 177 14.98 1.07 -15.40
C LYS A 177 13.89 0.08 -15.02
N THR A 178 14.23 -1.19 -14.78
CA THR A 178 13.27 -2.19 -14.28
C THR A 178 12.72 -1.79 -12.91
N THR A 179 13.58 -1.40 -11.97
CA THR A 179 13.13 -0.92 -10.64
C THR A 179 12.22 0.30 -10.75
N PHE A 180 12.49 1.20 -11.68
CA PHE A 180 11.63 2.36 -11.95
C PHE A 180 10.23 1.94 -12.41
N PHE A 181 10.14 0.96 -13.31
CA PHE A 181 8.86 0.42 -13.75
C PHE A 181 8.09 -0.24 -12.60
N ASP A 182 8.76 -1.07 -11.81
CA ASP A 182 8.15 -1.78 -10.69
C ASP A 182 7.61 -0.80 -9.64
N ALA A 183 8.42 0.18 -9.23
CA ALA A 183 8.04 1.20 -8.27
C ALA A 183 6.89 2.07 -8.80
N SER A 184 7.01 2.61 -10.02
CA SER A 184 5.98 3.49 -10.59
C SER A 184 4.63 2.79 -10.77
N PHE A 185 4.63 1.50 -11.10
CA PHE A 185 3.40 0.74 -11.27
C PHE A 185 2.77 0.39 -9.93
N SER A 186 3.58 -0.01 -8.95
CA SER A 186 3.12 -0.24 -7.56
C SER A 186 2.47 1.01 -6.98
N ASP A 187 3.12 2.17 -7.12
CA ASP A 187 2.60 3.46 -6.66
C ASP A 187 1.29 3.85 -7.36
N ALA A 188 1.24 3.70 -8.69
CA ALA A 188 0.07 4.06 -9.46
C ALA A 188 -1.14 3.19 -9.09
N ILE A 189 -0.92 1.90 -8.81
CA ILE A 189 -1.94 1.02 -8.25
C ILE A 189 -2.36 1.53 -6.87
N ALA A 190 -1.41 1.78 -5.97
CA ALA A 190 -1.73 2.21 -4.60
C ALA A 190 -2.57 3.49 -4.56
N ILE A 191 -2.20 4.50 -5.35
CA ILE A 191 -2.92 5.78 -5.46
C ILE A 191 -4.30 5.58 -6.11
N TYR A 192 -4.40 4.73 -7.12
CA TYR A 192 -5.69 4.39 -7.72
C TYR A 192 -6.62 3.72 -6.71
N LEU A 193 -6.14 2.71 -5.97
CA LEU A 193 -6.92 2.02 -4.94
C LEU A 193 -7.32 2.97 -3.81
N LEU A 194 -6.42 3.88 -3.42
CA LEU A 194 -6.72 4.92 -2.44
C LEU A 194 -7.89 5.79 -2.91
N SER A 195 -7.91 6.18 -4.19
CA SER A 195 -8.99 7.00 -4.75
C SER A 195 -10.34 6.28 -4.84
N LEU A 196 -10.36 4.95 -4.83
CA LEU A 196 -11.60 4.17 -4.73
C LEU A 196 -12.12 4.12 -3.29
N SER A 197 -11.24 4.30 -2.31
CA SER A 197 -11.58 4.19 -0.89
C SER A 197 -11.94 5.53 -0.27
N ILE A 198 -11.19 6.59 -0.61
CA ILE A 198 -11.26 7.91 0.03
C ILE A 198 -11.03 9.00 -1.02
N ASP A 199 -11.81 10.08 -0.95
CA ASP A 199 -11.56 11.31 -1.70
C ASP A 199 -10.35 12.06 -1.11
N PHE A 200 -9.38 12.43 -1.94
CA PHE A 200 -8.21 13.21 -1.51
C PHE A 200 -7.81 14.26 -2.54
N ASP A 201 -7.13 15.31 -2.10
CA ASP A 201 -6.56 16.32 -2.97
C ASP A 201 -5.17 15.88 -3.46
N TYR A 202 -4.81 16.22 -4.69
CA TYR A 202 -3.46 15.95 -5.23
C TYR A 202 -2.31 16.42 -4.32
N ALA A 203 -2.55 17.49 -3.54
CA ALA A 203 -1.55 18.02 -2.62
C ALA A 203 -1.27 17.08 -1.43
N ASP A 204 -2.19 16.18 -1.10
CA ASP A 204 -2.07 15.23 0.02
C ASP A 204 -1.06 14.11 -0.30
N LEU A 205 -0.74 13.89 -1.57
CA LEU A 205 0.28 12.92 -2.03
C LEU A 205 1.72 13.46 -1.93
N ARG A 206 1.90 14.70 -1.48
CA ARG A 206 3.20 15.36 -1.55
C ARG A 206 4.10 14.99 -0.38
N GLU A 207 5.25 14.40 -0.70
CA GLU A 207 6.36 14.19 0.23
C GLU A 207 7.39 15.33 0.18
N ARG A 208 8.31 15.36 1.16
CA ARG A 208 9.33 16.41 1.29
C ARG A 208 10.59 16.12 0.49
N GLU A 209 10.89 14.84 0.31
CA GLU A 209 12.19 14.31 -0.11
C GLU A 209 12.38 14.40 -1.64
N TYR A 210 11.27 14.31 -2.39
CA TYR A 210 11.27 14.33 -3.84
C TYR A 210 10.10 15.20 -4.38
N PRO A 211 10.21 15.75 -5.61
CA PRO A 211 9.09 16.43 -6.23
C PRO A 211 8.01 15.43 -6.65
N LEU A 212 6.75 15.68 -6.25
CA LEU A 212 5.59 14.91 -6.72
C LEU A 212 5.40 15.03 -8.25
N LEU A 213 5.11 13.90 -8.90
CA LEU A 213 4.77 13.81 -10.32
C LEU A 213 3.65 14.78 -10.69
N THR A 214 3.84 15.57 -11.76
CA THR A 214 2.83 16.57 -12.15
C THR A 214 1.41 15.97 -12.29
N ALA A 215 0.40 16.71 -11.84
CA ALA A 215 -0.99 16.25 -11.85
C ALA A 215 -1.49 15.71 -13.21
N PRO A 216 -1.16 16.31 -14.38
CA PRO A 216 -1.56 15.73 -15.67
C PRO A 216 -0.94 14.35 -15.95
N ALA A 217 0.35 14.18 -15.64
CA ALA A 217 1.07 12.93 -15.84
C ALA A 217 0.61 11.82 -14.88
N LEU A 218 0.35 12.18 -13.61
CA LEU A 218 -0.27 11.26 -12.65
C LEU A 218 -1.67 10.84 -13.12
N ALA A 219 -2.49 11.80 -13.56
CA ALA A 219 -3.84 11.50 -14.05
C ALA A 219 -3.82 10.54 -15.25
N GLU A 220 -2.83 10.65 -16.13
CA GLU A 220 -2.62 9.71 -17.24
C GLU A 220 -2.29 8.30 -16.74
N ARG A 221 -1.35 8.17 -15.79
CA ARG A 221 -1.02 6.87 -15.17
C ARG A 221 -2.26 6.25 -14.52
N LEU A 222 -3.02 7.01 -13.73
CA LEU A 222 -4.19 6.50 -13.02
C LEU A 222 -5.34 6.09 -13.96
N ARG A 223 -5.58 6.86 -15.05
CA ARG A 223 -6.55 6.44 -16.08
C ARG A 223 -6.12 5.14 -16.77
N HIS A 224 -4.81 4.97 -17.00
CA HIS A 224 -4.28 3.72 -17.54
C HIS A 224 -4.54 2.55 -16.59
N ILE A 225 -4.24 2.70 -15.29
CA ILE A 225 -4.56 1.69 -14.27
C ILE A 225 -6.06 1.36 -14.25
N ALA A 226 -6.93 2.38 -14.23
CA ALA A 226 -8.37 2.18 -14.23
C ALA A 226 -8.89 1.45 -15.48
N SER A 227 -8.24 1.64 -16.63
CA SER A 227 -8.58 0.92 -17.87
C SER A 227 -8.18 -0.56 -17.83
N LEU A 228 -7.07 -0.88 -17.14
CA LEU A 228 -6.60 -2.26 -16.97
C LEU A 228 -7.37 -3.00 -15.88
N PHE A 229 -7.74 -2.30 -14.81
CA PHE A 229 -8.35 -2.87 -13.61
C PHE A 229 -9.59 -2.06 -13.20
N PRO A 230 -10.73 -2.26 -13.88
CA PRO A 230 -11.97 -1.54 -13.58
C PRO A 230 -12.39 -1.69 -12.11
N PRO A 231 -12.98 -0.64 -11.49
CA PRO A 231 -13.45 -0.72 -10.11
C PRO A 231 -14.48 -1.83 -9.90
N ASN A 232 -14.56 -2.34 -8.67
CA ASN A 232 -15.64 -3.24 -8.27
C ASN A 232 -17.00 -2.50 -8.27
N ALA A 233 -18.10 -3.27 -8.32
CA ALA A 233 -19.43 -2.69 -8.21
C ALA A 233 -19.59 -1.86 -6.91
N GLY A 234 -20.14 -0.66 -7.04
CA GLY A 234 -20.28 0.27 -5.90
C GLY A 234 -19.01 1.06 -5.57
N TYR A 235 -17.99 1.03 -6.44
CA TYR A 235 -16.81 1.89 -6.41
C TYR A 235 -16.70 2.63 -7.74
N GLU A 236 -16.28 3.89 -7.69
CA GLU A 236 -16.14 4.74 -8.86
C GLU A 236 -14.80 5.46 -8.82
N PHE A 237 -14.18 5.60 -9.98
CA PHE A 237 -12.95 6.36 -10.13
C PHE A 237 -13.22 7.63 -10.93
N GLU A 238 -12.84 8.78 -10.36
CA GLU A 238 -12.99 10.07 -11.01
C GLU A 238 -11.80 10.99 -10.70
N ILE A 239 -11.38 11.78 -11.70
CA ILE A 239 -10.37 12.83 -11.53
C ILE A 239 -11.02 14.17 -11.81
N LYS A 240 -11.11 15.02 -10.78
CA LYS A 240 -11.69 16.37 -10.88
C LYS A 240 -10.61 17.44 -10.90
N TYR A 241 -10.70 18.35 -11.86
CA TYR A 241 -9.82 19.52 -11.94
C TYR A 241 -10.54 20.74 -11.38
N ARG A 242 -10.07 21.26 -10.25
CA ARG A 242 -10.56 22.54 -9.72
C ARG A 242 -9.76 23.67 -10.37
N ARG A 243 -10.43 24.54 -11.13
CA ARG A 243 -9.85 25.83 -11.54
C ARG A 243 -9.74 26.70 -10.29
N ARG A 244 -8.54 27.21 -9.98
CA ARG A 244 -8.41 28.30 -9.01
C ARG A 244 -9.05 29.54 -9.65
N GLY A 245 -10.17 29.98 -9.09
CA GLY A 245 -10.76 31.29 -9.40
C GLY A 245 -9.92 32.42 -8.83
#